data_AF-A0A7V2MDC2-F1
#
_entry.id   AF-A0A7V2MDC2-F1
#
_cell.length_a   1.000
_cell.length_b   1.000
_cell.length_c   1.000
_cell.angle_alpha   90.00
_cell.angle_beta   90.00
_cell.angle_gamma   90.00
#
_symmetry.space_group_name_H-M   'P 1'
#
loop_
_entity.id
_entity.type
_entity.pdbx_description
1 polymer ?
#
loop_
_entity_poly.entity_id
_entity_poly.type
_entity_poly.pdbx_seq_one_letter_code
_entity_poly.pdbx_strand_id
1 'polypeptide(L)'
;MNTELHAITEQRAMEHILSELDAGRGGMLVTPNLDHLYRCVNDLSFAALVAEADLVVADGMPLVWAAKIQGTPLPARVAGSDLIWSLSESAARRGRSVYLLGGDPGTAEKAARILSEKYENLRVAGTMCPPIGFERDEHEIARIINALATARPDIVYVALGSPKQERLICRIRKSLPQAWWLGVGISFSFVCGDVRRAPRWMQKTGLEWVHRLIQEPRRLFKRYMVVGIPFAARLLVTSAWRRVFGVSGSIKSRRQNRVNAASQPARPVPAIATEPATRTRVRRHPGSLQRLRSVVLLGGTVRPTPLHAAVKRSILDLPLEQETTILNHWLNRATELARYADIEQLPVRILVNQQSYEPNSGAARYSGVYTVEQDGSEYRGTGGMLRDLAQQYDDDDLILVASASQVLLDPLSALAKVLHHKGGDVNLISHRDGTPSGVMLIRCQTLRLIPSLGFFDMKEQGLPLIAGRYDVRVVHCRRPTGVPLRTLEDYITALRLHHRRRAGRPRVADPLSEDWSPSFAIVENGASVAARAHLHDTVVLRSAIVESGASLVRCVVCPGAVVRQKASEIDRFVTA
;
A
#
# COMPACT_ATOMS: atom_id res chain seq x y z
N MET A 1 -16.61 12.24 -3.62
CA MET A 1 -15.25 12.49 -4.13
C MET A 1 -14.80 13.81 -3.52
N ASN A 2 -13.76 13.79 -2.67
CA ASN A 2 -13.30 14.91 -1.84
C ASN A 2 -11.90 15.42 -2.24
N THR A 3 -11.49 15.27 -3.50
CA THR A 3 -10.26 15.92 -3.99
C THR A 3 -10.59 17.36 -4.34
N GLU A 4 -10.05 18.32 -3.58
CA GLU A 4 -10.20 19.74 -3.86
C GLU A 4 -9.27 20.17 -5.01
N LEU A 5 -9.86 20.78 -6.05
CA LEU A 5 -9.12 21.32 -7.20
C LEU A 5 -9.13 22.85 -7.11
N HIS A 6 -7.98 23.48 -7.36
CA HIS A 6 -7.87 24.92 -7.41
C HIS A 6 -8.43 25.44 -8.73
N ALA A 7 -9.42 26.34 -8.65
CA ALA A 7 -10.04 26.99 -9.81
C ALA A 7 -9.14 28.12 -10.35
N ILE A 8 -8.03 27.73 -10.98
CA ILE A 8 -6.98 28.65 -11.44
C ILE A 8 -6.63 28.38 -12.91
N THR A 9 -6.24 29.44 -13.64
CA THR A 9 -5.73 29.32 -15.01
C THR A 9 -4.24 28.97 -15.00
N GLU A 10 -3.71 28.51 -16.12
CA GLU A 10 -2.27 28.24 -16.26
C GLU A 10 -1.42 29.48 -15.92
N GLN A 11 -1.78 30.64 -16.48
CA GLN A 11 -1.11 31.91 -16.19
C GLN A 11 -1.08 32.24 -14.70
N ARG A 12 -2.23 32.15 -14.01
CA ARG A 12 -2.30 32.45 -12.58
C ARG A 12 -1.55 31.43 -11.73
N ALA A 13 -1.53 30.16 -12.15
CA ALA A 13 -0.76 29.12 -11.45
C ALA A 13 0.75 29.42 -11.54
N MET A 14 1.24 29.82 -12.72
CA MET A 14 2.64 30.24 -12.88
C MET A 14 2.95 31.50 -12.09
N GLU A 15 2.09 32.53 -12.15
CA GLU A 15 2.26 33.77 -11.40
C GLU A 15 2.32 33.50 -9.89
N HIS A 16 1.49 32.58 -9.39
CA HIS A 16 1.53 32.14 -8.00
C HIS A 16 2.88 31.46 -7.66
N ILE A 17 3.32 30.48 -8.46
CA ILE A 17 4.61 29.80 -8.27
C ILE A 17 5.75 30.81 -8.21
N LEU A 18 5.80 31.73 -9.17
CA LEU A 18 6.86 32.73 -9.26
C LEU A 18 6.81 33.72 -8.10
N SER A 19 5.62 34.16 -7.68
CA SER A 19 5.46 35.04 -6.52
C SER A 19 5.89 34.36 -5.22
N GLU A 20 5.63 33.06 -5.07
CA GLU A 20 6.06 32.30 -3.90
C GLU A 20 7.58 32.09 -3.91
N LEU A 21 8.19 31.85 -5.08
CA LEU A 21 9.64 31.84 -5.25
C LEU A 21 10.29 33.19 -4.93
N ASP A 22 9.67 34.29 -5.36
CA ASP A 22 10.10 35.66 -5.02
C ASP A 22 10.06 35.90 -3.51
N ALA A 23 9.12 35.26 -2.80
CA ALA A 23 8.99 35.34 -1.35
C ALA A 23 9.79 34.27 -0.57
N GLY A 24 10.62 33.47 -1.24
CA GLY A 24 11.40 32.41 -0.60
C GLY A 24 10.53 31.30 0.00
N ARG A 25 9.50 30.88 -0.73
CA ARG A 25 8.62 29.76 -0.37
C ARG A 25 8.54 28.76 -1.53
N GLY A 26 9.02 27.56 -1.27
CA GLY A 26 8.85 26.41 -2.15
C GLY A 26 7.47 25.77 -1.99
N GLY A 27 7.14 24.88 -2.92
CA GLY A 27 5.84 24.22 -2.95
C GLY A 27 5.78 23.05 -3.91
N MET A 28 4.63 22.38 -3.95
CA MET A 28 4.35 21.28 -4.86
C MET A 28 3.08 21.56 -5.66
N LEU A 29 3.19 21.43 -7.00
CA LEU A 29 2.05 21.46 -7.89
C LEU A 29 1.79 20.06 -8.46
N VAL A 30 0.54 19.59 -8.31
CA VAL A 30 0.05 18.34 -8.90
C VAL A 30 -0.99 18.67 -9.95
N THR A 31 -0.90 17.99 -11.10
CA THR A 31 -1.81 18.14 -12.24
C THR A 31 -2.72 16.91 -12.35
N PRO A 32 -3.68 16.68 -11.43
CA PRO A 32 -4.50 15.48 -11.49
C PRO A 32 -5.30 15.41 -12.78
N ASN A 33 -5.17 14.29 -13.47
CA ASN A 33 -6.07 13.89 -14.54
C ASN A 33 -7.10 12.87 -14.04
N LEU A 34 -7.92 12.32 -14.95
CA LEU A 34 -8.95 11.35 -14.59
C LEU A 34 -8.41 10.11 -13.88
N ASP A 35 -7.23 9.62 -14.26
CA ASP A 35 -6.56 8.49 -13.60
C ASP A 35 -6.02 8.89 -12.22
N HIS A 36 -5.57 10.12 -12.03
CA HIS A 36 -5.20 10.61 -10.69
C HIS A 36 -6.42 10.68 -9.78
N LEU A 37 -7.56 11.20 -10.26
CA LEU A 37 -8.80 11.20 -9.48
C LEU A 37 -9.28 9.80 -9.15
N TYR A 38 -9.20 8.88 -10.11
CA TYR A 38 -9.50 7.48 -9.87
C TYR A 38 -8.61 6.92 -8.74
N ARG A 39 -7.31 7.20 -8.78
CA ARG A 39 -6.38 6.77 -7.72
C ARG A 39 -6.63 7.46 -6.39
N CYS A 40 -6.97 8.75 -6.36
CA CYS A 40 -7.34 9.43 -5.11
C CYS A 40 -8.58 8.81 -4.44
N VAL A 41 -9.48 8.23 -5.25
CA VAL A 41 -10.67 7.55 -4.72
C VAL A 41 -10.36 6.14 -4.22
N ASN A 42 -9.43 5.43 -4.85
CA ASN A 42 -9.18 4.01 -4.57
C ASN A 42 -7.89 3.72 -3.78
N ASP A 43 -6.96 4.67 -3.69
CA ASP A 43 -5.69 4.57 -2.96
C ASP A 43 -5.57 5.76 -1.99
N LEU A 44 -5.84 5.52 -0.70
CA LEU A 44 -5.72 6.54 0.35
C LEU A 44 -4.30 7.08 0.50
N SER A 45 -3.28 6.26 0.22
CA SER A 45 -1.89 6.72 0.28
C SER A 45 -1.60 7.70 -0.85
N PHE A 46 -2.14 7.47 -2.04
CA PHE A 46 -2.06 8.43 -3.14
C PHE A 46 -2.88 9.69 -2.87
N ALA A 47 -4.07 9.54 -2.29
CA ALA A 47 -4.89 10.68 -1.87
C ALA A 47 -4.14 11.59 -0.87
N ALA A 48 -3.41 11.00 0.09
CA ALA A 48 -2.59 11.74 1.04
C ALA A 48 -1.45 12.52 0.36
N LEU A 49 -0.79 11.95 -0.64
CA LEU A 49 0.26 12.64 -1.41
C LEU A 49 -0.30 13.85 -2.18
N VAL A 50 -1.48 13.70 -2.80
CA VAL A 50 -2.13 14.81 -3.51
C VAL A 50 -2.62 15.88 -2.53
N ALA A 51 -3.06 15.50 -1.33
CA ALA A 51 -3.49 16.43 -0.29
C ALA A 51 -2.32 17.26 0.29
N GLU A 52 -1.09 16.78 0.18
CA GLU A 52 0.12 17.51 0.56
C GLU A 52 0.52 18.62 -0.44
N ALA A 53 -0.09 18.65 -1.62
CA ALA A 53 0.23 19.63 -2.65
C ALA A 53 -0.31 21.02 -2.31
N ASP A 54 0.51 22.03 -2.60
CA ASP A 54 0.18 23.44 -2.42
C ASP A 54 -0.76 23.92 -3.53
N LEU A 55 -0.54 23.44 -4.76
CA LEU A 55 -1.43 23.64 -5.89
C LEU A 55 -1.88 22.31 -6.50
N VAL A 56 -3.18 22.20 -6.75
CA VAL A 56 -3.81 21.04 -7.39
C VAL A 56 -4.65 21.55 -8.56
N VAL A 57 -4.19 21.33 -9.79
CA VAL A 57 -4.79 21.93 -11.01
C VAL A 57 -5.29 20.87 -11.98
N ALA A 58 -6.45 21.07 -12.59
CA ALA A 58 -7.09 20.03 -13.38
C ALA A 58 -6.41 19.79 -14.75
N ASP A 59 -5.87 18.58 -14.92
CA ASP A 59 -5.26 18.10 -16.16
C ASP A 59 -6.20 17.17 -16.91
N GLY A 60 -7.22 17.75 -17.55
CA GLY A 60 -8.09 17.01 -18.45
C GLY A 60 -9.51 17.55 -18.53
N MET A 61 -10.10 17.46 -19.72
CA MET A 61 -11.46 17.92 -19.96
C MET A 61 -12.53 17.22 -19.11
N PRO A 62 -12.45 15.91 -18.79
CA PRO A 62 -13.44 15.28 -17.91
C PRO A 62 -13.58 15.95 -16.54
N LEU A 63 -12.48 16.47 -15.97
CA LEU A 63 -12.50 17.20 -14.70
C LEU A 63 -13.17 18.56 -14.85
N VAL A 64 -12.86 19.27 -15.93
CA VAL A 64 -13.48 20.56 -16.26
C VAL A 64 -14.99 20.41 -16.48
N TRP A 65 -15.41 19.36 -17.19
CA TRP A 65 -16.83 19.04 -17.41
C TRP A 65 -17.54 18.71 -16.10
N ALA A 66 -16.95 17.85 -15.27
CA ALA A 66 -17.50 17.48 -13.97
C ALA A 66 -17.69 18.72 -13.07
N ALA A 67 -16.69 19.59 -13.01
CA ALA A 67 -16.75 20.83 -12.24
C ALA A 67 -17.84 21.80 -12.76
N LYS A 68 -17.99 21.93 -14.08
CA LYS A 68 -19.07 22.70 -14.71
C LYS A 68 -20.44 22.14 -14.37
N ILE A 69 -20.61 20.82 -14.46
CA ILE A 69 -21.86 20.12 -14.12
C ILE A 69 -22.16 20.24 -12.62
N GLN A 70 -21.16 20.25 -11.75
CA GLN A 70 -21.35 20.40 -10.31
C GLN A 70 -21.71 21.85 -9.90
N GLY A 71 -21.57 22.83 -10.80
CA GLY A 71 -21.81 24.25 -10.49
C GLY A 71 -20.62 24.98 -9.87
N THR A 72 -19.44 24.36 -9.87
CA THR A 72 -18.17 24.95 -9.42
C THR A 72 -17.18 24.96 -10.59
N PRO A 73 -17.42 25.75 -11.65
CA PRO A 73 -16.67 25.63 -12.90
C PRO A 73 -15.18 25.95 -12.69
N LEU A 74 -14.33 25.09 -13.25
CA LEU A 74 -12.89 25.38 -13.36
C LEU A 74 -12.67 26.30 -14.58
N PRO A 75 -11.82 27.33 -14.47
CA PRO A 75 -11.66 28.33 -15.52
C PRO A 75 -10.97 27.80 -16.77
N ALA A 76 -10.06 26.82 -16.63
CA ALA A 76 -9.34 26.21 -17.74
C ALA A 76 -8.81 24.82 -17.36
N ARG A 77 -8.45 24.04 -18.38
CA ARG A 77 -7.55 22.88 -18.25
C ARG A 77 -6.13 23.40 -18.08
N VAL A 78 -5.40 22.87 -17.10
CA VAL A 78 -3.99 23.18 -16.86
C VAL A 78 -3.19 21.88 -16.92
N ALA A 79 -2.50 21.64 -18.03
CA ALA A 79 -1.75 20.41 -18.24
C ALA A 79 -0.28 20.58 -17.83
N GLY A 80 0.28 19.58 -17.15
CA GLY A 80 1.71 19.60 -16.78
C GLY A 80 2.63 19.70 -18.01
N SER A 81 2.17 19.16 -19.14
CA SER A 81 2.88 19.27 -20.41
C SER A 81 2.88 20.69 -20.98
N ASP A 82 1.86 21.50 -20.72
CA ASP A 82 1.85 22.91 -21.14
C ASP A 82 2.73 23.75 -20.20
N LEU A 83 2.59 23.51 -18.90
CA LEU A 83 3.34 24.20 -17.83
C LEU A 83 4.86 24.14 -17.99
N ILE A 84 5.44 23.04 -18.50
CA ILE A 84 6.89 22.96 -18.69
C ILE A 84 7.40 24.07 -19.63
N TRP A 85 6.64 24.43 -20.66
CA TRP A 85 7.05 25.45 -21.64
C TRP A 85 6.88 26.86 -21.10
N SER A 86 5.71 27.16 -20.55
CA SER A 86 5.32 28.49 -20.11
C SER A 86 6.01 28.89 -18.81
N LEU A 87 6.24 27.92 -17.90
CA LEU A 87 6.98 28.16 -16.67
C LEU A 87 8.48 28.31 -16.94
N SER A 88 9.06 27.57 -17.90
CA SER A 88 10.45 27.77 -18.31
C SER A 88 10.66 29.11 -19.02
N GLU A 89 9.75 29.54 -19.88
CA GLU A 89 9.79 30.88 -20.48
C GLU A 89 9.77 31.98 -19.39
N SER A 90 8.88 31.84 -18.41
CA SER A 90 8.76 32.81 -17.32
C SER A 90 9.96 32.76 -16.36
N ALA A 91 10.51 31.56 -16.12
CA ALA A 91 11.72 31.38 -15.33
C ALA A 91 12.93 32.08 -15.99
N ALA A 92 13.09 31.93 -17.31
CA ALA A 92 14.12 32.64 -18.07
C ALA A 92 13.99 34.16 -17.94
N ARG A 93 12.76 34.70 -18.01
CA ARG A 93 12.51 36.15 -17.83
C ARG A 93 12.82 36.66 -16.42
N ARG A 94 12.63 35.83 -15.40
CA ARG A 94 12.84 36.19 -13.98
C ARG A 94 14.19 35.72 -13.40
N GLY A 95 15.08 35.17 -14.22
CA GLY A 95 16.38 34.65 -13.78
C GLY A 95 16.29 33.42 -12.85
N ARG A 96 15.18 32.68 -12.90
CA ARG A 96 14.96 31.47 -12.09
C ARG A 96 15.54 30.24 -12.77
N SER A 97 16.09 29.32 -11.99
CA SER A 97 16.60 28.06 -12.53
C SER A 97 15.58 26.93 -12.56
N VAL A 98 15.78 26.05 -13.53
CA VAL A 98 15.06 24.79 -13.65
C VAL A 98 16.00 23.60 -13.51
N TYR A 99 15.49 22.51 -12.96
CA TYR A 99 16.16 21.21 -12.88
C TYR A 99 15.25 20.14 -13.47
N LEU A 100 15.81 19.25 -14.32
CA LEU A 100 15.04 18.19 -14.97
C LEU A 100 15.43 16.82 -14.38
N LEU A 101 14.50 16.19 -13.67
CA LEU A 101 14.71 14.91 -12.97
C LEU A 101 13.80 13.82 -13.57
N GLY A 102 14.37 12.74 -14.07
CA GLY A 102 13.65 11.59 -14.64
C GLY A 102 13.63 11.58 -16.17
N GLY A 103 12.67 10.84 -16.75
CA GLY A 103 12.69 10.45 -18.16
C GLY A 103 13.58 9.23 -18.41
N ASP A 104 13.64 8.80 -19.67
CA ASP A 104 14.58 7.75 -20.10
C ASP A 104 16.01 8.32 -20.18
N PRO A 105 17.06 7.48 -20.12
CA PRO A 105 18.45 7.94 -20.21
C PRO A 105 18.67 8.89 -21.41
N GLY A 106 19.19 10.09 -21.14
CA GLY A 106 19.44 11.14 -22.15
C GLY A 106 18.25 12.06 -22.46
N THR A 107 17.04 11.74 -21.99
CA THR A 107 15.83 12.53 -22.29
C THR A 107 15.84 13.86 -21.54
N ALA A 108 16.25 13.88 -20.27
CA ALA A 108 16.32 15.10 -19.48
C ALA A 108 17.35 16.08 -20.05
N GLU A 109 18.52 15.58 -20.47
CA GLU A 109 19.60 16.34 -21.09
C GLU A 109 19.15 16.95 -22.43
N LYS A 110 18.48 16.15 -23.26
CA LYS A 110 17.91 16.61 -24.53
C LYS A 110 16.82 17.67 -24.32
N ALA A 111 15.91 17.44 -23.36
CA ALA A 111 14.86 18.41 -23.03
C ALA A 111 15.45 19.73 -22.50
N ALA A 112 16.45 19.68 -21.63
CA ALA A 112 17.14 20.85 -21.11
C ALA A 112 17.77 21.69 -22.22
N ARG A 113 18.44 21.05 -23.19
CA ARG A 113 19.03 21.72 -24.35
C ARG A 113 17.97 22.41 -25.21
N ILE A 114 16.87 21.72 -25.55
CA ILE A 114 15.78 22.30 -26.35
C ILE A 114 15.15 23.50 -25.63
N LEU A 115 14.94 23.41 -24.32
CA LEU A 115 14.40 24.53 -23.53
C LEU A 115 15.37 25.72 -23.50
N SER A 116 16.68 25.47 -23.40
CA SER A 116 17.71 26.52 -23.38
C SER A 116 17.90 27.17 -24.75
N GLU A 117 17.84 26.40 -25.84
CA GLU A 117 17.88 26.91 -27.22
C GLU A 117 16.65 27.78 -27.52
N LYS A 118 15.49 27.43 -26.96
CA LYS A 118 14.25 28.18 -27.16
C LYS A 118 14.18 29.44 -26.29
N TYR A 119 14.78 29.42 -25.10
CA TYR A 119 14.71 30.49 -24.12
C TYR A 119 16.12 30.88 -23.69
N GLU A 120 16.69 31.87 -24.37
CA GLU A 120 18.10 32.30 -24.32
C GLU A 120 18.66 32.61 -22.91
N ASN A 121 17.79 32.92 -21.94
CA ASN A 121 18.15 33.23 -20.55
C ASN A 121 17.76 32.14 -19.53
N LEU A 122 17.34 30.96 -19.98
CA LEU A 122 16.93 29.90 -19.08
C LEU A 122 18.15 29.27 -18.39
N ARG A 123 18.22 29.41 -17.06
CA ARG A 123 19.25 28.75 -16.25
C ARG A 123 18.86 27.30 -15.96
N VAL A 124 19.45 26.34 -16.66
CA VAL A 124 19.33 24.93 -16.28
C VAL A 124 20.35 24.62 -15.18
N ALA A 125 19.88 24.39 -13.95
CA ALA A 125 20.73 24.08 -12.80
C ALA A 125 21.27 22.64 -12.82
N GLY A 126 20.63 21.75 -13.58
CA GLY A 126 21.11 20.38 -13.80
C GLY A 126 20.05 19.46 -14.39
N THR A 127 20.49 18.27 -14.78
CA THR A 127 19.64 17.16 -15.21
C THR A 127 20.07 15.89 -14.49
N MET A 128 19.13 14.97 -14.27
CA MET A 128 19.44 13.67 -13.73
C MET A 128 18.41 12.63 -14.14
N CYS A 129 18.88 11.48 -14.62
CA CYS A 129 18.09 10.28 -14.84
C CYS A 129 18.49 9.19 -13.81
N PRO A 130 17.68 8.95 -12.77
CA PRO A 130 17.95 7.86 -11.82
C PRO A 130 17.83 6.48 -12.49
N PRO A 131 18.58 5.46 -12.03
CA PRO A 131 18.47 4.09 -12.55
C PRO A 131 17.10 3.47 -12.24
N ILE A 132 16.70 2.44 -12.99
CA ILE A 132 15.45 1.72 -12.70
C ILE A 132 15.53 1.10 -11.30
N GLY A 133 14.48 1.32 -10.48
CA GLY A 133 14.41 0.80 -9.11
C GLY A 133 15.11 1.64 -8.04
N PHE A 134 15.67 2.80 -8.41
CA PHE A 134 16.35 3.73 -7.48
C PHE A 134 15.51 4.11 -6.25
N GLU A 135 14.18 4.03 -6.33
CA GLU A 135 13.29 4.41 -5.22
C GLU A 135 13.51 3.55 -3.96
N ARG A 136 14.13 2.38 -4.12
CA ARG A 136 14.43 1.39 -3.09
C ARG A 136 15.86 1.49 -2.54
N ASP A 137 16.71 2.28 -3.19
CA ASP A 137 18.10 2.44 -2.81
C ASP A 137 18.30 3.81 -2.13
N GLU A 138 18.56 3.78 -0.82
CA GLU A 138 18.80 5.00 -0.04
C GLU A 138 20.03 5.77 -0.54
N HIS A 139 21.03 5.10 -1.11
CA HIS A 139 22.21 5.78 -1.67
C HIS A 139 21.84 6.56 -2.92
N GLU A 140 20.99 6.02 -3.78
CA GLU A 140 20.49 6.73 -4.96
C GLU A 140 19.58 7.91 -4.59
N ILE A 141 18.71 7.74 -3.58
CA ILE A 141 17.90 8.85 -3.05
C ILE A 141 18.80 9.94 -2.46
N ALA A 142 19.83 9.57 -1.68
CA ALA A 142 20.80 10.51 -1.15
C ALA A 142 21.59 11.21 -2.27
N ARG A 143 21.95 10.50 -3.34
CA ARG A 143 22.60 11.07 -4.53
C ARG A 143 21.72 12.12 -5.21
N ILE A 144 20.42 11.87 -5.35
CA ILE A 144 19.46 12.84 -5.88
C ILE A 144 19.38 14.08 -4.97
N ILE A 145 19.24 13.88 -3.66
CA ILE A 145 19.17 14.98 -2.70
C ILE A 145 20.44 15.84 -2.75
N ASN A 146 21.63 15.21 -2.76
CA ASN A 146 22.90 15.90 -2.78
C ASN A 146 23.10 16.70 -4.09
N ALA A 147 22.74 16.12 -5.24
CA ALA A 147 22.81 16.82 -6.51
C ALA A 147 21.88 18.05 -6.54
N LEU A 148 20.65 17.91 -6.05
CA LEU A 148 19.70 19.01 -5.97
C LEU A 148 20.13 20.08 -4.96
N ALA A 149 20.62 19.68 -3.79
CA ALA A 149 21.12 20.61 -2.76
C ALA A 149 22.35 21.41 -3.23
N THR A 150 23.18 20.80 -4.07
CA THR A 150 24.34 21.45 -4.71
C THR A 150 23.88 22.42 -5.80
N ALA A 151 22.96 21.98 -6.66
CA ALA A 151 22.46 22.76 -7.79
C ALA A 151 21.55 23.93 -7.37
N ARG A 152 20.90 23.83 -6.20
CA ARG A 152 19.94 24.80 -5.64
C ARG A 152 18.95 25.34 -6.69
N PRO A 153 18.14 24.46 -7.32
CA PRO A 153 17.19 24.89 -8.33
C PRO A 153 16.00 25.64 -7.72
N ASP A 154 15.50 26.64 -8.42
CA ASP A 154 14.23 27.29 -8.07
C ASP A 154 13.04 26.37 -8.41
N ILE A 155 13.11 25.67 -9.55
CA ILE A 155 12.03 24.83 -10.07
C ILE A 155 12.57 23.43 -10.42
N VAL A 156 11.88 22.38 -9.99
CA VAL A 156 12.23 20.99 -10.27
C VAL A 156 11.09 20.30 -11.01
N TYR A 157 11.35 19.95 -12.27
CA TYR A 157 10.45 19.12 -13.08
C TYR A 157 10.77 17.64 -12.86
N VAL A 158 9.76 16.84 -12.49
CA VAL A 158 9.90 15.40 -12.24
C VAL A 158 9.11 14.59 -13.26
N ALA A 159 9.81 13.82 -14.08
CA ALA A 159 9.27 13.04 -15.19
C ALA A 159 9.39 11.52 -14.97
N LEU A 160 8.82 11.02 -13.86
CA LEU A 160 8.87 9.58 -13.49
C LEU A 160 7.53 8.86 -13.66
N GLY A 161 6.48 9.60 -14.02
CA GLY A 161 5.11 9.11 -14.09
C GLY A 161 4.46 8.99 -12.71
N SER A 162 3.13 9.06 -12.69
CA SER A 162 2.35 8.90 -11.47
C SER A 162 2.15 7.40 -11.15
N PRO A 163 2.32 6.95 -9.89
CA PRO A 163 2.43 7.74 -8.66
C PRO A 163 3.88 7.96 -8.18
N LYS A 164 4.88 7.56 -8.97
CA LYS A 164 6.29 7.57 -8.59
C LYS A 164 6.80 8.98 -8.34
N GLN A 165 6.43 9.92 -9.23
CA GLN A 165 6.83 11.32 -9.10
C GLN A 165 6.25 11.97 -7.82
N GLU A 166 4.97 11.75 -7.50
CA GLU A 166 4.37 12.34 -6.29
C GLU A 166 5.02 11.79 -5.01
N ARG A 167 5.29 10.48 -4.99
CA ARG A 167 5.99 9.82 -3.86
C ARG A 167 7.40 10.37 -3.67
N LEU A 168 8.16 10.50 -4.76
CA LEU A 168 9.51 11.04 -4.70
C LEU A 168 9.51 12.48 -4.21
N ILE A 169 8.65 13.33 -4.78
CA ILE A 169 8.54 14.75 -4.41
C ILE A 169 8.23 14.88 -2.91
N CYS A 170 7.18 14.22 -2.40
CA CYS A 170 6.84 14.27 -0.98
C CYS A 170 7.97 13.79 -0.06
N ARG A 171 8.76 12.80 -0.52
CA ARG A 171 9.90 12.26 0.22
C ARG A 171 11.05 13.25 0.34
N ILE A 172 11.40 13.96 -0.73
CA ILE A 172 12.65 14.75 -0.79
C ILE A 172 12.45 16.27 -0.74
N ARG A 173 11.25 16.79 -1.01
CA ARG A 173 10.99 18.25 -1.07
C ARG A 173 11.32 18.98 0.23
N LYS A 174 11.22 18.29 1.38
CA LYS A 174 11.55 18.85 2.70
C LYS A 174 13.03 19.24 2.82
N SER A 175 13.91 18.61 2.05
CA SER A 175 15.33 18.95 1.99
C SER A 175 15.61 20.17 1.09
N LEU A 176 14.65 20.56 0.25
CA LEU A 176 14.70 21.77 -0.58
C LEU A 176 13.41 22.60 -0.39
N PRO A 177 13.21 23.19 0.80
CA PRO A 177 11.96 23.90 1.14
C PRO A 177 11.73 25.17 0.31
N GLN A 178 12.74 25.60 -0.44
CA GLN A 178 12.75 26.80 -1.29
C GLN A 178 12.40 26.52 -2.76
N ALA A 179 12.40 25.23 -3.16
CA ALA A 179 12.16 24.84 -4.55
C ALA A 179 10.69 24.53 -4.82
N TRP A 180 10.23 24.81 -6.04
CA TRP A 180 8.92 24.40 -6.53
C TRP A 180 8.99 23.11 -7.33
N TRP A 181 8.15 22.14 -6.97
CA TRP A 181 8.17 20.79 -7.51
C TRP A 181 6.96 20.53 -8.40
N LEU A 182 7.21 20.07 -9.63
CA LEU A 182 6.17 19.81 -10.61
C LEU A 182 6.33 18.40 -11.19
N GLY A 183 5.33 17.55 -10.95
CA GLY A 183 5.22 16.25 -11.61
C GLY A 183 4.73 16.43 -13.04
N VAL A 184 5.58 16.18 -14.04
CA VAL A 184 5.27 16.43 -15.45
C VAL A 184 5.10 15.16 -16.28
N GLY A 185 5.18 13.97 -15.68
CA GLY A 185 4.94 12.70 -16.37
C GLY A 185 5.84 12.51 -17.59
N ILE A 186 5.26 12.25 -18.76
CA ILE A 186 6.00 12.02 -20.03
C ILE A 186 6.40 13.31 -20.77
N SER A 187 6.33 14.47 -20.10
CA SER A 187 6.50 15.76 -20.78
C SER A 187 7.88 15.97 -21.40
N PHE A 188 8.93 15.36 -20.85
CA PHE A 188 10.26 15.46 -21.46
C PHE A 188 10.29 14.84 -22.85
N SER A 189 9.65 13.69 -23.07
CA SER A 189 9.54 13.08 -24.40
C SER A 189 8.73 13.92 -25.39
N PHE A 190 7.76 14.73 -24.91
CA PHE A 190 7.08 15.72 -25.76
C PHE A 190 7.99 16.89 -26.13
N VAL A 191 8.83 17.36 -25.20
CA VAL A 191 9.81 18.42 -25.48
C VAL A 191 10.84 17.93 -26.50
N CYS A 192 11.33 16.70 -26.33
CA CYS A 192 12.30 16.05 -27.21
C CYS A 192 11.76 15.70 -28.60
N GLY A 193 10.43 15.77 -28.80
CA GLY A 193 9.76 15.39 -30.04
C GLY A 193 9.63 13.87 -30.26
N ASP A 194 10.01 13.06 -29.27
CA ASP A 194 10.00 11.59 -29.36
C ASP A 194 8.56 11.04 -29.37
N VAL A 195 7.61 11.80 -28.81
CA VAL A 195 6.17 11.50 -28.86
C VAL A 195 5.43 12.69 -29.46
N ARG A 196 4.57 12.45 -30.46
CA ARG A 196 3.77 13.51 -31.09
C ARG A 196 2.56 13.86 -30.23
N ARG A 197 2.38 15.15 -29.93
CA ARG A 197 1.15 15.64 -29.27
C ARG A 197 -0.07 15.56 -30.17
N ALA A 198 -1.25 15.46 -29.54
CA ALA A 198 -2.52 15.58 -30.25
C ALA A 198 -2.69 16.98 -30.88
N PRO A 199 -3.34 17.11 -32.04
CA PRO A 199 -3.70 18.41 -32.62
C PRO A 199 -4.45 19.31 -31.63
N ARG A 200 -4.26 20.64 -31.72
CA ARG A 200 -4.86 21.64 -30.80
C ARG A 200 -6.38 21.52 -30.69
N TRP A 201 -7.07 21.21 -31.78
CA TRP A 201 -8.53 21.00 -31.77
C TRP A 201 -8.92 19.78 -30.92
N MET A 202 -8.18 18.67 -30.98
CA MET A 202 -8.42 17.47 -30.16
C MET A 202 -8.12 17.72 -28.68
N GLN A 203 -7.11 18.54 -28.37
CA GLN A 203 -6.81 18.93 -26.99
C GLN A 203 -7.96 19.75 -26.39
N LYS A 204 -8.48 20.72 -27.14
CA LYS A 204 -9.60 21.59 -26.72
C LYS A 204 -10.93 20.85 -26.59
N THR A 205 -11.18 19.85 -27.42
CA THR A 205 -12.41 19.02 -27.36
C THR A 205 -12.31 17.86 -26.37
N GLY A 206 -11.13 17.62 -25.77
CA GLY A 206 -10.92 16.53 -24.82
C GLY A 206 -10.70 15.16 -25.47
N LEU A 207 -10.38 15.10 -26.77
CA LEU A 207 -10.07 13.89 -27.52
C LEU A 207 -8.58 13.52 -27.50
N GLU A 208 -7.77 14.20 -26.70
CA GLU A 208 -6.34 13.89 -26.56
C GLU A 208 -6.08 12.43 -26.15
N TRP A 209 -6.96 11.85 -25.33
CA TRP A 209 -6.88 10.44 -24.95
C TRP A 209 -7.10 9.49 -26.14
N VAL A 210 -7.92 9.86 -27.13
CA VAL A 210 -8.14 9.07 -28.36
C VAL A 210 -6.87 9.06 -29.20
N HIS A 211 -6.25 10.24 -29.36
CA HIS A 211 -4.98 10.34 -30.08
C HIS A 211 -3.87 9.50 -29.42
N ARG A 212 -3.78 9.54 -28.08
CA ARG A 212 -2.82 8.69 -27.35
C ARG A 212 -3.16 7.21 -27.44
N LEU A 213 -4.45 6.86 -27.39
CA LEU A 213 -4.89 5.48 -27.55
C LEU A 213 -4.49 4.92 -28.93
N ILE A 214 -4.52 5.74 -29.98
CA ILE A 214 -4.07 5.33 -31.32
C ILE A 214 -2.55 5.14 -31.36
N GLN A 215 -1.78 5.95 -30.63
CA GLN A 215 -0.32 5.83 -30.57
C GLN A 215 0.17 4.66 -29.71
N GLU A 216 -0.52 4.36 -28.60
CA GLU A 216 -0.15 3.29 -27.67
C GLU A 216 -1.37 2.41 -27.31
N PRO A 217 -2.00 1.73 -28.28
CA PRO A 217 -3.27 1.04 -28.07
C PRO A 217 -3.19 -0.05 -27.02
N ARG A 218 -2.16 -0.90 -27.06
CA ARG A 218 -1.98 -1.99 -26.09
C ARG A 218 -1.81 -1.49 -24.64
N ARG A 219 -1.14 -0.35 -24.44
CA ARG A 219 -0.84 0.22 -23.12
C ARG A 219 -1.99 1.06 -22.57
N LEU A 220 -2.67 1.84 -23.42
CA LEU A 220 -3.65 2.84 -22.98
C LEU A 220 -5.11 2.39 -23.12
N PHE A 221 -5.39 1.30 -23.84
CA PHE A 221 -6.76 0.78 -23.99
C PHE A 221 -7.42 0.43 -22.66
N LYS A 222 -6.74 -0.34 -21.80
CA LYS A 222 -7.27 -0.68 -20.47
C LYS A 222 -7.45 0.58 -19.61
N ARG A 223 -6.49 1.51 -19.66
CA ARG A 223 -6.53 2.77 -18.90
C ARG A 223 -7.72 3.65 -19.28
N TYR A 224 -8.00 3.81 -20.57
CA TYR A 224 -9.07 4.70 -21.03
C TYR A 224 -10.42 3.99 -21.16
N MET A 225 -10.50 2.83 -21.80
CA MET A 225 -11.78 2.18 -22.10
C MET A 225 -12.36 1.45 -20.89
N VAL A 226 -11.53 0.78 -20.09
CA VAL A 226 -12.01 -0.07 -18.97
C VAL A 226 -12.10 0.70 -17.66
N VAL A 227 -11.15 1.61 -17.39
CA VAL A 227 -11.11 2.40 -16.15
C VAL A 227 -11.62 3.83 -16.37
N GLY A 228 -11.09 4.51 -17.40
CA GLY A 228 -11.39 5.91 -17.68
C GLY A 228 -12.86 6.19 -17.97
N ILE A 229 -13.46 5.52 -18.96
CA ILE A 229 -14.84 5.79 -19.39
C ILE A 229 -15.86 5.53 -18.26
N PRO A 230 -15.85 4.37 -17.55
CA PRO A 230 -16.79 4.13 -16.45
C PRO A 230 -16.62 5.12 -15.30
N PHE A 231 -15.37 5.48 -14.97
CA PHE A 231 -15.11 6.46 -13.91
C PHE A 231 -15.52 7.87 -14.33
N ALA A 232 -15.28 8.29 -15.57
CA ALA A 232 -15.76 9.56 -16.10
C ALA A 232 -17.29 9.62 -16.08
N ALA A 233 -17.98 8.57 -16.52
CA ALA A 233 -19.44 8.51 -16.50
C ALA A 233 -19.98 8.64 -15.06
N ARG A 234 -19.43 7.86 -14.12
CA ARG A 234 -19.77 7.98 -12.70
C ARG A 234 -19.48 9.38 -12.15
N LEU A 235 -18.36 9.98 -12.53
CA LEU A 235 -17.98 11.34 -12.13
C LEU A 235 -18.99 12.37 -12.61
N LEU A 236 -19.42 12.32 -13.87
CA LEU A 236 -20.40 13.26 -14.43
C LEU A 236 -21.79 13.04 -13.82
N VAL A 237 -22.23 11.79 -13.65
CA VAL A 237 -23.52 11.46 -13.00
C VAL A 237 -23.55 11.94 -11.55
N THR A 238 -22.52 11.64 -10.77
CA THR A 238 -22.45 12.09 -9.36
C THR A 238 -22.33 13.61 -9.25
N SER A 239 -21.66 14.28 -10.20
CA SER A 239 -21.61 15.75 -10.28
C SER A 239 -22.99 16.35 -10.59
N ALA A 240 -23.75 15.74 -11.50
CA ALA A 240 -25.11 16.15 -11.84
C ALA A 240 -26.08 15.91 -10.67
N TRP A 241 -25.99 14.75 -10.02
CA TRP A 241 -26.77 14.45 -8.81
C TRP A 241 -26.47 15.43 -7.67
N ARG A 242 -25.20 15.79 -7.47
CA ARG A 242 -24.80 16.83 -6.49
C ARG A 242 -25.36 18.21 -6.82
N ARG A 243 -25.52 18.54 -8.11
CA ARG A 243 -26.17 19.80 -8.51
C ARG A 243 -27.69 19.79 -8.26
N VAL A 244 -28.35 18.65 -8.44
CA VAL A 244 -29.82 18.52 -8.32
C VAL A 244 -30.27 18.31 -6.87
N PHE A 245 -29.50 17.56 -6.07
CA PHE A 245 -29.88 17.13 -4.71
C PHE A 245 -28.93 17.65 -3.61
N GLY A 246 -27.92 18.44 -3.96
CA GLY A 246 -26.97 19.02 -3.01
C GLY A 246 -27.50 20.29 -2.35
N VAL A 247 -27.73 20.20 -1.05
CA VAL A 247 -28.11 21.26 -0.11
C VAL A 247 -27.21 22.50 -0.24
N SER A 248 -27.85 23.69 -0.26
CA SER A 248 -27.27 24.99 0.08
C SER A 248 -26.45 24.90 1.37
N GLY A 249 -25.14 24.80 1.24
CA GLY A 249 -24.19 24.91 2.32
C GLY A 249 -23.02 25.75 1.85
N SER A 250 -23.09 27.06 2.09
CA SER A 250 -21.97 27.98 1.94
C SER A 250 -20.83 27.54 2.85
N ILE A 251 -19.97 26.66 2.36
CA ILE A 251 -18.63 26.46 2.92
C ILE A 251 -17.78 27.61 2.37
N LYS A 252 -17.80 28.73 3.08
CA LYS A 252 -16.74 29.73 2.95
C LYS A 252 -15.42 29.01 3.28
N SER A 253 -14.61 28.80 2.25
CA SER A 253 -13.15 28.85 2.25
C SER A 253 -12.51 28.78 3.65
N ARG A 254 -12.21 27.56 4.11
CA ARG A 254 -11.53 27.30 5.38
C ARG A 254 -10.01 27.12 5.23
N ARG A 255 -9.41 27.73 4.21
CA ARG A 255 -7.94 27.84 4.02
C ARG A 255 -7.40 29.28 4.06
N GLN A 256 -8.28 30.30 4.08
CA GLN A 256 -7.86 31.72 4.21
C GLN A 256 -7.55 32.14 5.66
N ASN A 257 -8.05 31.44 6.68
CA ASN A 257 -7.89 31.81 8.09
C ASN A 257 -6.92 30.91 8.84
N ARG A 258 -5.67 30.83 8.38
CA ARG A 258 -4.53 30.34 9.18
C ARG A 258 -3.62 31.46 9.67
N VAL A 259 -4.16 32.68 9.74
CA VAL A 259 -3.46 33.86 10.28
C VAL A 259 -3.90 34.21 11.70
N ASN A 260 -5.09 33.81 12.18
CA ASN A 260 -5.55 34.23 13.50
C ASN A 260 -6.26 33.12 14.28
N ALA A 261 -6.01 33.12 15.60
CA ALA A 261 -6.69 32.37 16.67
C ALA A 261 -6.15 30.97 16.99
N ALA A 262 -5.02 30.97 17.69
CA ALA A 262 -4.83 30.08 18.83
C ALA A 262 -5.89 30.33 19.92
N SER A 263 -6.09 29.33 20.77
CA SER A 263 -6.83 29.31 22.06
C SER A 263 -8.29 28.78 22.06
N GLN A 264 -8.45 27.69 22.84
CA GLN A 264 -9.64 27.20 23.59
C GLN A 264 -10.30 25.86 23.18
N PRO A 265 -10.83 25.10 24.18
CA PRO A 265 -10.75 23.64 24.22
C PRO A 265 -12.05 22.89 23.89
N ALA A 266 -11.91 21.56 23.77
CA ALA A 266 -12.91 20.60 23.30
C ALA A 266 -14.11 20.36 24.26
N ARG A 267 -15.28 20.04 23.68
CA ARG A 267 -16.49 19.58 24.38
C ARG A 267 -16.82 18.11 24.04
N PRO A 268 -17.57 17.40 24.91
CA PRO A 268 -17.54 15.94 25.00
C PRO A 268 -18.58 15.21 24.12
N VAL A 269 -18.31 13.92 23.87
CA VAL A 269 -19.12 12.98 23.07
C VAL A 269 -20.21 12.33 23.94
N PRO A 270 -21.45 12.16 23.45
CA PRO A 270 -22.51 11.48 24.20
C PRO A 270 -22.46 9.95 24.07
N ALA A 271 -22.89 9.28 25.15
CA ALA A 271 -22.89 7.83 25.35
C ALA A 271 -23.95 7.09 24.52
N ILE A 272 -23.63 5.87 24.09
CA ILE A 272 -24.54 4.95 23.37
C ILE A 272 -25.10 3.92 24.36
N ALA A 273 -26.43 3.83 24.42
CA ALA A 273 -27.18 2.87 25.22
C ALA A 273 -27.11 1.44 24.64
N THR A 274 -27.09 0.46 25.54
CA THR A 274 -27.06 -0.99 25.28
C THR A 274 -28.45 -1.60 25.33
N GLU A 275 -28.83 -2.41 24.35
CA GLU A 275 -30.01 -3.31 24.41
C GLU A 275 -29.62 -4.79 24.32
N PRO A 276 -30.43 -5.72 24.89
CA PRO A 276 -29.97 -7.04 25.33
C PRO A 276 -30.20 -8.16 24.31
N ALA A 277 -29.36 -9.20 24.43
CA ALA A 277 -29.29 -10.36 23.56
C ALA A 277 -30.42 -11.38 23.83
N THR A 278 -31.20 -11.70 22.79
CA THR A 278 -32.12 -12.84 22.79
C THR A 278 -31.40 -14.10 22.27
N ARG A 279 -31.38 -15.15 23.10
CA ARG A 279 -30.84 -16.48 22.80
C ARG A 279 -31.74 -17.21 21.80
N THR A 280 -31.19 -17.61 20.66
CA THR A 280 -31.83 -18.59 19.76
C THR A 280 -31.02 -19.88 19.73
N ARG A 281 -31.73 -21.00 19.93
CA ARG A 281 -31.24 -22.37 20.01
C ARG A 281 -30.38 -22.76 18.79
N VAL A 282 -29.19 -23.30 19.05
CA VAL A 282 -28.31 -23.90 18.05
C VAL A 282 -28.90 -25.23 17.57
N ARG A 283 -29.42 -25.24 16.33
CA ARG A 283 -29.72 -26.46 15.58
C ARG A 283 -28.38 -27.06 15.12
N ARG A 284 -28.06 -28.29 15.55
CA ARG A 284 -26.90 -29.04 15.05
C ARG A 284 -27.21 -29.54 13.62
N HIS A 285 -26.47 -29.07 12.63
CA HIS A 285 -26.36 -29.73 11.32
C HIS A 285 -24.97 -30.37 11.19
N PRO A 286 -24.86 -31.67 10.87
CA PRO A 286 -23.60 -32.32 10.50
C PRO A 286 -23.24 -32.04 9.03
N GLY A 287 -21.95 -31.83 8.75
CA GLY A 287 -21.30 -31.92 7.42
C GLY A 287 -21.39 -30.70 6.50
N SER A 288 -20.60 -29.64 6.70
CA SER A 288 -20.77 -28.39 5.93
C SER A 288 -19.52 -27.86 5.19
N LEU A 289 -18.33 -28.37 5.50
CA LEU A 289 -17.07 -27.95 4.86
C LEU A 289 -16.50 -28.98 3.86
N GLN A 290 -17.26 -30.02 3.48
CA GLN A 290 -16.80 -31.06 2.54
C GLN A 290 -16.42 -30.53 1.14
N ARG A 291 -16.94 -29.35 0.77
CA ARG A 291 -16.60 -28.65 -0.48
C ARG A 291 -15.36 -27.75 -0.38
N LEU A 292 -14.70 -27.72 0.78
CA LEU A 292 -13.45 -27.00 0.93
C LEU A 292 -12.35 -27.74 0.15
N ARG A 293 -11.71 -27.06 -0.79
CA ARG A 293 -10.68 -27.66 -1.67
C ARG A 293 -9.27 -27.25 -1.33
N SER A 294 -9.07 -26.09 -0.71
CA SER A 294 -7.73 -25.62 -0.37
C SER A 294 -7.73 -24.58 0.74
N VAL A 295 -6.61 -24.53 1.47
CA VAL A 295 -6.21 -23.38 2.29
C VAL A 295 -5.15 -22.60 1.52
N VAL A 296 -5.45 -21.35 1.19
CA VAL A 296 -4.54 -20.45 0.49
C VAL A 296 -3.96 -19.44 1.47
N LEU A 297 -2.64 -19.45 1.61
CA LEU A 297 -1.88 -18.57 2.48
C LEU A 297 -1.22 -17.46 1.66
N LEU A 298 -1.61 -16.21 1.89
CA LEU A 298 -0.98 -15.04 1.28
C LEU A 298 0.28 -14.71 2.08
N GLY A 299 1.43 -15.21 1.61
CA GLY A 299 2.74 -15.08 2.25
C GLY A 299 3.61 -13.93 1.72
N GLY A 300 3.22 -13.31 0.60
CA GLY A 300 3.96 -12.18 0.02
C GLY A 300 3.71 -10.85 0.73
N THR A 301 4.70 -9.95 0.67
CA THR A 301 4.56 -8.56 1.14
C THR A 301 4.71 -7.57 -0.02
N VAL A 302 3.75 -6.65 -0.20
CA VAL A 302 3.86 -5.58 -1.22
C VAL A 302 4.82 -4.48 -0.77
N ARG A 303 5.01 -4.35 0.55
CA ARG A 303 5.96 -3.42 1.18
C ARG A 303 6.71 -4.18 2.29
N PRO A 304 8.05 -4.16 2.31
CA PRO A 304 8.80 -4.81 3.38
C PRO A 304 8.50 -4.12 4.72
N THR A 305 8.13 -4.90 5.72
CA THR A 305 7.95 -4.44 7.10
C THR A 305 9.30 -4.39 7.82
N PRO A 306 9.43 -3.66 8.96
CA PRO A 306 10.65 -3.67 9.76
C PRO A 306 11.12 -5.09 10.13
N LEU A 307 10.17 -5.97 10.48
CA LEU A 307 10.46 -7.37 10.75
C LEU A 307 11.05 -8.09 9.53
N HIS A 308 10.43 -7.92 8.35
CA HIS A 308 10.90 -8.53 7.11
C HIS A 308 12.30 -8.04 6.71
N ALA A 309 12.57 -6.74 6.87
CA ALA A 309 13.85 -6.13 6.56
C ALA A 309 14.97 -6.65 7.48
N ALA A 310 14.68 -6.86 8.76
CA ALA A 310 15.68 -7.29 9.74
C ALA A 310 16.07 -8.77 9.60
N VAL A 311 15.10 -9.67 9.38
CA VAL A 311 15.35 -11.13 9.44
C VAL A 311 15.91 -11.74 8.16
N LYS A 312 15.82 -11.03 7.02
CA LYS A 312 16.34 -11.43 5.70
C LYS A 312 15.93 -12.85 5.25
N ARG A 313 14.74 -13.30 5.65
CA ARG A 313 14.11 -14.56 5.24
C ARG A 313 12.58 -14.46 5.31
N SER A 314 11.86 -15.53 4.92
CA SER A 314 10.41 -15.52 5.03
C SER A 314 9.97 -15.42 6.50
N ILE A 315 8.97 -14.60 6.78
CA ILE A 315 8.36 -14.53 8.13
C ILE A 315 7.81 -15.89 8.53
N LEU A 316 7.36 -16.70 7.57
CA LEU A 316 6.85 -18.05 7.83
C LEU A 316 7.93 -19.00 8.35
N ASP A 317 9.21 -18.73 8.05
CA ASP A 317 10.35 -19.51 8.54
C ASP A 317 10.85 -19.04 9.91
N LEU A 318 10.27 -17.99 10.50
CA LEU A 318 10.62 -17.59 11.85
C LEU A 318 10.12 -18.62 12.88
N PRO A 319 10.91 -18.89 13.93
CA PRO A 319 10.55 -19.88 14.92
C PRO A 319 9.34 -19.41 15.73
N LEU A 320 8.43 -20.33 16.00
CA LEU A 320 7.40 -20.16 17.01
C LEU A 320 7.82 -20.87 18.31
N GLU A 321 8.58 -21.95 18.17
CA GLU A 321 9.20 -22.74 19.23
C GLU A 321 10.59 -23.21 18.76
N GLN A 322 11.30 -23.97 19.58
CA GLN A 322 12.68 -24.38 19.30
C GLN A 322 12.82 -25.20 18.00
N GLU A 323 11.83 -26.02 17.66
CA GLU A 323 11.83 -26.87 16.46
C GLU A 323 10.63 -26.64 15.54
N THR A 324 9.81 -25.63 15.83
CA THR A 324 8.62 -25.33 15.02
C THR A 324 8.60 -23.89 14.58
N THR A 325 8.20 -23.68 13.33
CA THR A 325 8.10 -22.36 12.71
C THR A 325 6.64 -21.93 12.56
N ILE A 326 6.43 -20.67 12.19
CA ILE A 326 5.11 -20.14 11.86
C ILE A 326 4.48 -20.91 10.69
N LEU A 327 5.26 -21.33 9.70
CA LEU A 327 4.80 -22.21 8.63
C LEU A 327 4.25 -23.52 9.20
N ASN A 328 5.01 -24.19 10.09
CA ASN A 328 4.55 -25.44 10.69
C ASN A 328 3.27 -25.23 11.52
N HIS A 329 3.13 -24.07 12.16
CA HIS A 329 1.90 -23.71 12.86
C HIS A 329 0.71 -23.66 11.90
N TRP A 330 0.84 -22.96 10.77
CA TRP A 330 -0.21 -22.90 9.74
C TRP A 330 -0.55 -24.28 9.18
N LEU A 331 0.46 -25.09 8.87
CA LEU A 331 0.27 -26.45 8.35
C LEU A 331 -0.46 -27.35 9.36
N ASN A 332 -0.09 -27.28 10.65
CA ASN A 332 -0.81 -28.00 11.69
C ASN A 332 -2.28 -27.54 11.82
N ARG A 333 -2.55 -26.22 11.71
CA ARG A 333 -3.92 -25.69 11.72
C ARG A 333 -4.73 -26.13 10.50
N ALA A 334 -4.10 -26.27 9.34
CA ALA A 334 -4.73 -26.81 8.15
C ALA A 334 -5.06 -28.31 8.31
N THR A 335 -4.15 -29.11 8.90
CA THR A 335 -4.42 -30.52 9.22
C THR A 335 -5.55 -30.70 10.23
N GLU A 336 -5.64 -29.82 11.25
CA GLU A 336 -6.77 -29.78 12.18
C GLU A 336 -8.09 -29.45 11.47
N LEU A 337 -8.06 -28.51 10.53
CA LEU A 337 -9.22 -28.16 9.70
C LEU A 337 -9.64 -29.31 8.79
N ALA A 338 -8.69 -30.01 8.16
CA ALA A 338 -8.96 -31.16 7.29
C ALA A 338 -9.68 -32.27 8.06
N ARG A 339 -9.18 -32.63 9.26
CA ARG A 339 -9.84 -33.58 10.16
C ARG A 339 -11.23 -33.12 10.60
N TYR A 340 -11.41 -31.82 10.87
CA TYR A 340 -12.72 -31.27 11.23
C TYR A 340 -13.73 -31.31 10.06
N ALA A 341 -13.25 -31.12 8.84
CA ALA A 341 -14.06 -31.13 7.62
C ALA A 341 -14.26 -32.51 7.01
N ASP A 342 -13.63 -33.55 7.58
CA ASP A 342 -13.60 -34.92 7.05
C ASP A 342 -13.01 -34.99 5.63
N ILE A 343 -11.89 -34.29 5.44
CA ILE A 343 -11.14 -34.23 4.17
C ILE A 343 -9.81 -34.94 4.39
N GLU A 344 -9.56 -35.98 3.60
CA GLU A 344 -8.35 -36.80 3.70
C GLU A 344 -7.07 -35.97 3.43
N GLN A 345 -7.09 -35.17 2.36
CA GLN A 345 -5.98 -34.26 2.01
C GLN A 345 -6.52 -32.88 1.66
N LEU A 346 -6.18 -31.90 2.50
CA LEU A 346 -6.49 -30.49 2.27
C LEU A 346 -5.21 -29.75 1.86
N PRO A 347 -4.99 -29.47 0.56
CA PRO A 347 -3.77 -28.84 0.11
C PRO A 347 -3.66 -27.40 0.61
N VAL A 348 -2.46 -27.04 1.07
CA VAL A 348 -2.10 -25.69 1.48
C VAL A 348 -1.28 -25.03 0.37
N ARG A 349 -1.80 -23.97 -0.24
CA ARG A 349 -1.11 -23.23 -1.30
C ARG A 349 -0.59 -21.91 -0.74
N ILE A 350 0.72 -21.67 -0.80
CA ILE A 350 1.34 -20.46 -0.27
C ILE A 350 1.68 -19.55 -1.43
N LEU A 351 0.99 -18.43 -1.52
CA LEU A 351 1.18 -17.45 -2.58
C LEU A 351 2.20 -16.41 -2.13
N VAL A 352 3.33 -16.35 -2.83
CA VAL A 352 4.40 -15.35 -2.60
C VAL A 352 4.63 -14.53 -3.85
N ASN A 353 5.02 -13.27 -3.69
CA ASN A 353 5.43 -12.44 -4.82
C ASN A 353 6.93 -12.62 -5.09
N GLN A 354 7.40 -12.20 -6.27
CA GLN A 354 8.80 -12.33 -6.68
C GLN A 354 9.82 -11.61 -5.78
N GLN A 355 9.37 -10.66 -4.96
CA GLN A 355 10.22 -9.87 -4.07
C GLN A 355 10.27 -10.45 -2.65
N SER A 356 9.51 -11.51 -2.37
CA SER A 356 9.44 -12.14 -1.05
C SER A 356 10.31 -13.39 -1.03
N TYR A 357 10.95 -13.65 0.12
CA TYR A 357 11.64 -14.90 0.33
C TYR A 357 10.66 -16.08 0.31
N GLU A 358 11.00 -17.10 -0.46
CA GLU A 358 10.25 -18.35 -0.50
C GLU A 358 10.39 -19.10 0.84
N PRO A 359 9.27 -19.42 1.51
CA PRO A 359 9.31 -20.17 2.76
C PRO A 359 9.76 -21.62 2.51
N ASN A 360 10.64 -22.12 3.36
CA ASN A 360 11.24 -23.45 3.21
C ASN A 360 11.34 -24.25 4.52
N SER A 361 10.81 -23.73 5.63
CA SER A 361 10.85 -24.39 6.94
C SER A 361 9.79 -25.48 7.17
N GLY A 362 9.10 -25.93 6.12
CA GLY A 362 8.06 -26.95 6.24
C GLY A 362 8.66 -28.27 6.69
N ALA A 363 8.24 -28.78 7.86
CA ALA A 363 8.72 -30.05 8.38
C ALA A 363 8.40 -31.20 7.40
N ALA A 364 9.29 -32.19 7.29
CA ALA A 364 9.18 -33.29 6.32
C ALA A 364 7.84 -34.04 6.36
N ARG A 365 7.19 -34.12 7.54
CA ARG A 365 5.85 -34.70 7.71
C ARG A 365 4.73 -33.99 6.93
N TYR A 366 4.98 -32.77 6.45
CA TYR A 366 4.06 -32.00 5.62
C TYR A 366 4.49 -32.00 4.14
N SER A 367 5.47 -32.82 3.76
CA SER A 367 5.87 -32.97 2.35
C SER A 367 4.67 -33.40 1.51
N GLY A 368 4.46 -32.73 0.38
CA GLY A 368 3.29 -32.95 -0.50
C GLY A 368 1.97 -32.35 0.01
N VAL A 369 1.89 -31.87 1.25
CA VAL A 369 0.69 -31.22 1.81
C VAL A 369 0.61 -29.75 1.42
N TYR A 370 1.76 -29.11 1.19
CA TYR A 370 1.82 -27.71 0.79
C TYR A 370 2.67 -27.48 -0.45
N THR A 371 2.34 -26.42 -1.17
CA THR A 371 3.08 -25.94 -2.33
C THR A 371 3.30 -24.43 -2.18
N VAL A 372 4.45 -23.95 -2.63
CA VAL A 372 4.69 -22.52 -2.76
C VAL A 372 4.52 -22.14 -4.23
N GLU A 373 3.65 -21.17 -4.48
CA GLU A 373 3.40 -20.62 -5.79
C GLU A 373 3.91 -19.19 -5.82
N GLN A 374 4.92 -18.95 -6.66
CA GLN A 374 5.40 -17.61 -6.94
C GLN A 374 4.51 -16.95 -7.99
N ASP A 375 4.23 -15.66 -7.81
CA ASP A 375 3.54 -14.87 -8.84
C ASP A 375 4.39 -14.82 -10.13
N GLY A 376 3.97 -15.58 -11.14
CA GLY A 376 4.64 -15.68 -12.44
C GLY A 376 4.58 -14.41 -13.27
N SER A 377 3.79 -13.41 -12.86
CA SER A 377 3.72 -12.09 -13.49
C SER A 377 3.79 -11.00 -12.43
N GLU A 378 4.72 -10.05 -12.56
CA GLU A 378 4.89 -8.91 -11.63
C GLU A 378 3.60 -8.07 -11.41
N TYR A 379 2.55 -8.32 -12.21
CA TYR A 379 1.31 -7.56 -12.24
C TYR A 379 0.06 -8.42 -12.05
N ARG A 380 0.07 -9.54 -11.32
CA ARG A 380 -1.18 -10.29 -11.09
C ARG A 380 -1.92 -9.88 -9.82
N GLY A 381 -1.20 -9.73 -8.71
CA GLY A 381 -1.76 -9.30 -7.43
C GLY A 381 -2.60 -10.38 -6.75
N THR A 382 -2.95 -10.16 -5.47
CA THR A 382 -3.56 -11.19 -4.62
C THR A 382 -4.89 -11.72 -5.16
N GLY A 383 -5.76 -10.86 -5.68
CA GLY A 383 -7.04 -11.27 -6.25
C GLY A 383 -6.86 -11.99 -7.59
N GLY A 384 -5.87 -11.57 -8.36
CA GLY A 384 -5.55 -12.22 -9.63
C GLY A 384 -5.04 -13.64 -9.46
N MET A 385 -4.09 -13.85 -8.54
CA MET A 385 -3.58 -15.18 -8.23
C MET A 385 -4.68 -16.10 -7.68
N LEU A 386 -5.57 -15.57 -6.81
CA LEU A 386 -6.71 -16.33 -6.29
C LEU A 386 -7.68 -16.74 -7.40
N ARG A 387 -7.94 -15.87 -8.38
CA ARG A 387 -8.75 -16.23 -9.56
C ARG A 387 -8.11 -17.35 -10.35
N ASP A 388 -6.82 -17.24 -10.65
CA ASP A 388 -6.13 -18.21 -11.50
C ASP A 388 -6.07 -19.58 -10.81
N LEU A 389 -5.87 -19.60 -9.49
CA LEU A 389 -5.99 -20.78 -8.63
C LEU A 389 -7.41 -21.36 -8.61
N ALA A 390 -8.44 -20.51 -8.54
CA ALA A 390 -9.83 -20.92 -8.55
C ALA A 390 -10.30 -21.54 -9.89
N GLN A 391 -9.53 -21.40 -10.98
CA GLN A 391 -9.85 -22.07 -12.26
C GLN A 391 -9.68 -23.59 -12.19
N GLN A 392 -8.93 -24.09 -11.20
CA GLN A 392 -8.70 -25.52 -10.98
C GLN A 392 -9.86 -26.19 -10.21
N TYR A 393 -10.86 -25.42 -9.76
CA TYR A 393 -11.94 -25.89 -8.92
C TYR A 393 -13.31 -25.58 -9.52
N ASP A 394 -14.32 -26.33 -9.09
CA ASP A 394 -15.71 -26.13 -9.51
C ASP A 394 -16.28 -24.83 -8.92
N ASP A 395 -17.31 -24.29 -9.57
CA ASP A 395 -17.90 -22.98 -9.22
C ASP A 395 -18.38 -22.90 -7.77
N ASP A 396 -18.96 -23.97 -7.25
CA ASP A 396 -19.51 -24.02 -5.90
C ASP A 396 -18.51 -24.51 -4.83
N ASP A 397 -17.29 -24.84 -5.24
CA ASP A 397 -16.27 -25.23 -4.28
C ASP A 397 -15.78 -24.02 -3.46
N LEU A 398 -15.28 -24.32 -2.27
CA LEU A 398 -14.83 -23.32 -1.32
C LEU A 398 -13.30 -23.36 -1.21
N ILE A 399 -12.70 -22.19 -1.11
CA ILE A 399 -11.31 -22.03 -0.66
C ILE A 399 -11.28 -21.14 0.58
N LEU A 400 -10.41 -21.49 1.53
CA LEU A 400 -10.14 -20.66 2.70
C LEU A 400 -8.89 -19.85 2.41
N VAL A 401 -8.99 -18.53 2.42
CA VAL A 401 -7.87 -17.61 2.18
C VAL A 401 -7.47 -16.94 3.48
N ALA A 402 -6.19 -16.94 3.80
CA ALA A 402 -5.66 -16.28 4.98
C ALA A 402 -4.39 -15.47 4.67
N SER A 403 -4.25 -14.29 5.29
CA SER A 403 -2.95 -13.61 5.37
C SER A 403 -2.02 -14.44 6.25
N ALA A 404 -0.86 -14.84 5.72
CA ALA A 404 0.04 -15.78 6.39
C ALA A 404 0.96 -15.10 7.41
N SER A 405 1.22 -13.79 7.26
CA SER A 405 2.03 -12.95 8.17
C SER A 405 1.30 -12.62 9.48
N GLN A 406 0.78 -13.64 10.16
CA GLN A 406 0.15 -13.56 11.48
C GLN A 406 0.27 -14.90 12.21
N VAL A 407 0.17 -14.87 13.54
CA VAL A 407 -0.01 -16.08 14.37
C VAL A 407 -1.48 -16.16 14.79
N LEU A 408 -2.16 -17.25 14.45
CA LEU A 408 -3.56 -17.45 14.83
C LEU A 408 -3.71 -17.71 16.33
N LEU A 409 -4.62 -16.97 16.97
CA LEU A 409 -4.99 -17.16 18.37
C LEU A 409 -6.16 -18.14 18.54
N ASP A 410 -6.98 -18.30 17.51
CA ASP A 410 -8.11 -19.24 17.51
C ASP A 410 -7.84 -20.41 16.54
N PRO A 411 -8.39 -21.62 16.80
CA PRO A 411 -8.27 -22.74 15.87
C PRO A 411 -8.85 -22.38 14.50
N LEU A 412 -8.12 -22.71 13.43
CA LEU A 412 -8.57 -22.41 12.06
C LEU A 412 -9.91 -23.10 11.73
N SER A 413 -10.16 -24.29 12.28
CA SER A 413 -11.43 -25.00 12.19
C SER A 413 -12.61 -24.21 12.79
N ALA A 414 -12.39 -23.54 13.92
CA ALA A 414 -13.41 -22.69 14.54
C ALA A 414 -13.71 -21.45 13.66
N LEU A 415 -12.66 -20.82 13.12
CA LEU A 415 -12.82 -19.67 12.21
C LEU A 415 -13.57 -20.07 10.92
N ALA A 416 -13.16 -21.19 10.30
CA ALA A 416 -13.80 -21.72 9.10
C ALA A 416 -15.27 -22.07 9.35
N LYS A 417 -15.58 -22.67 10.51
CA LYS A 417 -16.96 -22.99 10.90
C LYS A 417 -17.83 -21.74 11.01
N VAL A 418 -17.33 -20.68 11.68
CA VAL A 418 -18.12 -19.44 11.85
C VAL A 418 -18.32 -18.74 10.51
N LEU A 419 -17.28 -18.69 9.66
CA LEU A 419 -17.36 -18.17 8.31
C LEU A 419 -18.39 -18.91 7.47
N HIS A 420 -18.38 -20.24 7.50
CA HIS A 420 -19.33 -21.05 6.76
C HIS A 420 -20.76 -20.90 7.29
N HIS A 421 -20.95 -20.89 8.61
CA HIS A 421 -22.28 -20.77 9.22
C HIS A 421 -22.97 -19.43 8.94
N LYS A 422 -22.19 -18.37 8.67
CA LYS A 422 -22.73 -17.05 8.32
C LYS A 422 -23.59 -17.10 7.05
N GLY A 423 -23.30 -18.03 6.15
CA GLY A 423 -23.96 -18.19 4.84
C GLY A 423 -23.63 -17.03 3.91
N GLY A 424 -23.35 -17.30 2.64
CA GLY A 424 -22.94 -16.29 1.65
C GLY A 424 -21.88 -16.85 0.71
N ASP A 425 -21.57 -16.11 -0.34
CA ASP A 425 -20.57 -16.52 -1.34
C ASP A 425 -19.15 -16.17 -0.91
N VAL A 426 -18.99 -15.04 -0.21
CA VAL A 426 -17.72 -14.67 0.44
C VAL A 426 -18.00 -14.25 1.87
N ASN A 427 -17.31 -14.88 2.81
CA ASN A 427 -17.39 -14.55 4.22
C ASN A 427 -16.00 -14.11 4.69
N LEU A 428 -15.92 -13.00 5.42
CA LEU A 428 -14.66 -12.52 6.01
C LEU A 428 -14.83 -12.17 7.49
N ILE A 429 -13.76 -12.29 8.26
CA ILE A 429 -13.77 -11.91 9.68
C ILE A 429 -13.23 -10.48 9.86
N SER A 430 -13.93 -9.71 10.68
CA SER A 430 -13.52 -8.39 11.17
C SER A 430 -13.59 -8.34 12.70
N HIS A 431 -12.71 -7.58 13.32
CA HIS A 431 -12.71 -7.33 14.77
C HIS A 431 -13.58 -6.11 15.12
N ARG A 432 -13.78 -5.84 16.42
CA ARG A 432 -14.69 -4.78 16.89
C ARG A 432 -14.30 -3.38 16.45
N ASP A 433 -13.01 -3.14 16.26
CA ASP A 433 -12.43 -1.89 15.77
C ASP A 433 -12.53 -1.74 14.23
N GLY A 434 -13.16 -2.69 13.54
CA GLY A 434 -13.31 -2.71 12.09
C GLY A 434 -12.11 -3.26 11.34
N THR A 435 -11.01 -3.62 12.02
CA THR A 435 -9.86 -4.22 11.35
C THR A 435 -10.19 -5.62 10.82
N PRO A 436 -9.75 -5.99 9.60
CA PRO A 436 -9.97 -7.33 9.07
C PRO A 436 -8.95 -8.31 9.67
N SER A 437 -9.38 -9.52 10.02
CA SER A 437 -8.45 -10.57 10.47
C SER A 437 -7.55 -11.10 9.35
N GLY A 438 -7.91 -10.80 8.10
CA GLY A 438 -7.26 -11.35 6.92
C GLY A 438 -7.61 -12.82 6.66
N VAL A 439 -8.63 -13.39 7.31
CA VAL A 439 -9.16 -14.74 7.05
C VAL A 439 -10.52 -14.64 6.36
N MET A 440 -10.68 -15.37 5.25
CA MET A 440 -11.85 -15.35 4.38
C MET A 440 -12.20 -16.77 3.92
N LEU A 441 -13.48 -17.04 3.72
CA LEU A 441 -13.98 -18.23 3.06
C LEU A 441 -14.69 -17.78 1.78
N ILE A 442 -14.22 -18.28 0.63
CA ILE A 442 -14.58 -17.77 -0.69
C ILE A 442 -15.10 -18.92 -1.54
N ARG A 443 -16.25 -18.73 -2.17
CA ARG A 443 -16.76 -19.62 -3.23
C ARG A 443 -16.06 -19.32 -4.56
N CYS A 444 -15.54 -20.34 -5.23
CA CYS A 444 -14.68 -20.21 -6.40
C CYS A 444 -15.31 -19.41 -7.56
N GLN A 445 -16.63 -19.56 -7.80
CA GLN A 445 -17.32 -18.80 -8.85
C GLN A 445 -17.15 -17.28 -8.72
N THR A 446 -17.08 -16.77 -7.49
CA THR A 446 -17.00 -15.32 -7.25
C THR A 446 -15.70 -14.73 -7.77
N LEU A 447 -14.61 -15.52 -7.70
CA LEU A 447 -13.30 -15.10 -8.16
C LEU A 447 -13.25 -15.00 -9.69
N ARG A 448 -14.15 -15.68 -10.41
CA ARG A 448 -14.21 -15.62 -11.88
C ARG A 448 -14.63 -14.24 -12.40
N LEU A 449 -15.22 -13.38 -11.56
CA LEU A 449 -15.46 -11.97 -11.89
C LEU A 449 -14.17 -11.18 -12.06
N ILE A 450 -13.10 -11.61 -11.39
CA ILE A 450 -11.80 -10.94 -11.47
C ILE A 450 -11.26 -11.13 -12.89
N PRO A 451 -10.81 -10.05 -13.57
CA PRO A 451 -10.27 -10.15 -14.92
C PRO A 451 -9.10 -11.13 -15.01
N SER A 452 -8.97 -11.83 -16.14
CA SER A 452 -7.88 -12.78 -16.41
C SER A 452 -6.51 -12.16 -16.52
N LEU A 453 -6.42 -10.84 -16.73
CA LEU A 453 -5.18 -10.14 -17.00
C LEU A 453 -5.05 -8.84 -16.20
N GLY A 454 -3.84 -8.61 -15.70
CA GLY A 454 -3.40 -7.41 -14.99
C GLY A 454 -3.67 -7.43 -13.49
N PHE A 455 -3.17 -6.38 -12.81
CA PHE A 455 -3.04 -6.38 -11.36
C PHE A 455 -4.40 -6.19 -10.71
N PHE A 456 -4.75 -7.11 -9.81
CA PHE A 456 -6.01 -7.08 -9.08
C PHE A 456 -5.76 -7.40 -7.60
N ASP A 457 -5.91 -6.41 -6.73
CA ASP A 457 -5.83 -6.64 -5.29
C ASP A 457 -7.16 -7.18 -4.76
N MET A 458 -7.11 -8.25 -3.97
CA MET A 458 -8.31 -8.91 -3.47
C MET A 458 -9.12 -8.01 -2.53
N LYS A 459 -8.49 -7.19 -1.69
CA LYS A 459 -9.20 -6.38 -0.68
C LYS A 459 -9.72 -5.09 -1.30
N GLU A 460 -8.89 -4.39 -2.06
CA GLU A 460 -9.21 -3.07 -2.61
C GLU A 460 -10.09 -3.14 -3.86
N GLN A 461 -9.98 -4.21 -4.64
CA GLN A 461 -10.68 -4.35 -5.94
C GLN A 461 -11.55 -5.61 -6.01
N GLY A 462 -11.05 -6.75 -5.50
CA GLY A 462 -11.74 -8.05 -5.45
C GLY A 462 -13.07 -8.00 -4.71
N LEU A 463 -13.03 -7.72 -3.41
CA LEU A 463 -14.21 -7.72 -2.57
C LEU A 463 -15.27 -6.70 -3.02
N PRO A 464 -14.94 -5.44 -3.36
CA PRO A 464 -15.94 -4.50 -3.88
C PRO A 464 -16.58 -4.97 -5.19
N LEU A 465 -15.81 -5.59 -6.08
CA LEU A 465 -16.34 -6.14 -7.33
C LEU A 465 -17.30 -7.30 -7.06
N ILE A 466 -16.91 -8.23 -6.19
CA ILE A 466 -17.71 -9.40 -5.83
C ILE A 466 -19.00 -8.98 -5.11
N ALA A 467 -18.91 -8.02 -4.18
CA ALA A 467 -20.08 -7.49 -3.46
C ALA A 467 -21.12 -6.82 -4.36
N GLY A 468 -20.74 -6.43 -5.58
CA GLY A 468 -21.69 -5.91 -6.57
C GLY A 468 -22.57 -6.97 -7.23
N ARG A 469 -22.26 -8.26 -7.10
CA ARG A 469 -22.98 -9.36 -7.78
C ARG A 469 -23.27 -10.59 -6.91
N TYR A 470 -22.52 -10.77 -5.83
CA TYR A 470 -22.60 -11.93 -4.94
C TYR A 470 -22.72 -11.49 -3.48
N ASP A 471 -23.16 -12.40 -2.63
CA ASP A 471 -23.37 -12.12 -1.21
C ASP A 471 -22.04 -12.16 -0.44
N VAL A 472 -21.56 -10.97 -0.06
CA VAL A 472 -20.35 -10.79 0.75
C VAL A 472 -20.74 -10.43 2.17
N ARG A 473 -20.44 -11.31 3.13
CA ARG A 473 -20.79 -11.11 4.55
C ARG A 473 -19.58 -10.97 5.45
N VAL A 474 -19.76 -10.16 6.49
CA VAL A 474 -18.76 -9.94 7.54
C VAL A 474 -19.18 -10.62 8.83
N VAL A 475 -18.27 -11.41 9.40
CA VAL A 475 -18.36 -11.98 10.73
C VAL A 475 -17.61 -11.08 11.69
N HIS A 476 -18.32 -10.46 12.64
CA HIS A 476 -17.70 -9.63 13.65
C HIS A 476 -17.30 -10.45 14.88
N CYS A 477 -16.00 -10.56 15.11
CA CYS A 477 -15.43 -11.19 16.29
C CYS A 477 -15.13 -10.13 17.36
N ARG A 478 -15.58 -10.36 18.60
CA ARG A 478 -15.36 -9.43 19.72
C ARG A 478 -13.89 -9.35 20.16
N ARG A 479 -13.08 -10.35 19.79
CA ARG A 479 -11.68 -10.49 20.20
C ARG A 479 -10.79 -10.69 18.97
N PRO A 480 -9.51 -10.30 19.03
CA PRO A 480 -8.54 -10.61 17.99
C PRO A 480 -8.42 -12.13 17.79
N THR A 481 -8.49 -12.55 16.53
CA THR A 481 -8.40 -13.97 16.12
C THR A 481 -6.96 -14.38 15.75
N GLY A 482 -6.06 -13.40 15.64
CA GLY A 482 -4.65 -13.58 15.30
C GLY A 482 -3.86 -12.31 15.62
N VAL A 483 -2.54 -12.44 15.69
CA VAL A 483 -1.60 -11.33 15.90
C VAL A 483 -0.84 -11.11 14.58
N PRO A 484 -0.99 -9.96 13.90
CA PRO A 484 -0.23 -9.67 12.69
C PRO A 484 1.25 -9.52 13.01
N LEU A 485 2.13 -9.91 12.08
CA LEU A 485 3.58 -9.87 12.27
C LEU A 485 4.22 -8.82 11.36
N ARG A 486 4.36 -7.59 11.85
CA ARG A 486 4.96 -6.48 11.09
C ARG A 486 6.19 -5.90 11.79
N THR A 487 6.16 -5.85 13.12
CA THR A 487 7.23 -5.26 13.94
C THR A 487 7.90 -6.30 14.85
N LEU A 488 8.92 -5.87 15.58
CA LEU A 488 9.50 -6.66 16.67
C LEU A 488 8.44 -6.94 17.75
N GLU A 489 7.76 -5.90 18.20
CA GLU A 489 6.77 -5.96 19.27
C GLU A 489 5.64 -6.94 18.94
N ASP A 490 5.16 -6.91 17.70
CA ASP A 490 4.17 -7.86 17.18
C ASP A 490 4.63 -9.32 17.35
N TYR A 491 5.87 -9.61 16.94
CA TYR A 491 6.41 -10.96 16.96
C TYR A 491 6.68 -11.47 18.38
N ILE A 492 7.28 -10.64 19.24
CA ILE A 492 7.48 -10.95 20.66
C ILE A 492 6.12 -11.15 21.36
N THR A 493 5.13 -10.31 21.07
CA THR A 493 3.78 -10.42 21.63
C THR A 493 3.09 -11.73 21.19
N ALA A 494 3.21 -12.08 19.91
CA ALA A 494 2.68 -13.34 19.38
C ALA A 494 3.33 -14.56 20.09
N LEU A 495 4.65 -14.55 20.28
CA LEU A 495 5.37 -15.61 20.99
C LEU A 495 4.95 -15.70 22.47
N ARG A 496 4.89 -14.57 23.18
CA ARG A 496 4.41 -14.52 24.57
C ARG A 496 3.01 -15.13 24.70
N LEU A 497 2.08 -14.73 23.83
CA LEU A 497 0.71 -15.26 23.85
C LEU A 497 0.67 -16.76 23.52
N HIS A 498 1.48 -17.22 22.57
CA HIS A 498 1.58 -18.63 22.20
C HIS A 498 2.11 -19.49 23.36
N HIS A 499 3.26 -19.13 23.92
CA HIS A 499 3.92 -19.88 25.00
C HIS A 499 3.11 -19.86 26.30
N ARG A 500 2.50 -18.72 26.67
CA ARG A 500 1.61 -18.65 27.85
C ARG A 500 0.40 -19.57 27.71
N ARG A 501 -0.24 -19.56 26.53
CA ARG A 501 -1.39 -20.44 26.27
C ARG A 501 -1.00 -21.91 26.35
N ARG A 502 0.16 -22.28 25.79
CA ARG A 502 0.69 -23.65 25.86
C ARG A 502 0.99 -24.06 27.31
N ALA A 503 1.50 -23.16 28.13
CA ALA A 503 1.73 -23.38 29.56
C ALA A 503 0.44 -23.39 30.42
N GLY A 504 -0.76 -23.32 29.80
CA GLY A 504 -2.03 -23.28 30.51
C GLY A 504 -2.26 -22.00 31.32
N ARG A 505 -1.41 -20.98 31.16
CA ARG A 505 -1.55 -19.73 31.89
C ARG A 505 -2.74 -18.94 31.32
N PRO A 506 -3.61 -18.39 32.17
CA PRO A 506 -4.72 -17.56 31.71
C PRO A 506 -4.19 -16.34 30.93
N ARG A 507 -4.99 -15.87 29.95
CA ARG A 507 -4.72 -14.60 29.27
C ARG A 507 -4.59 -13.51 30.33
N VAL A 508 -3.56 -12.67 30.20
CA VAL A 508 -3.34 -11.54 31.10
C VAL A 508 -4.64 -10.72 31.17
N ALA A 509 -5.23 -10.66 32.36
CA ALA A 509 -6.52 -10.00 32.57
C ALA A 509 -6.38 -8.48 32.56
N ASP A 510 -5.20 -7.99 32.95
CA ASP A 510 -4.85 -6.58 32.98
C ASP A 510 -3.85 -6.23 31.86
N PRO A 511 -4.25 -5.46 30.83
CA PRO A 511 -3.34 -5.05 29.77
C PRO A 511 -2.21 -4.12 30.24
N LEU A 512 -2.25 -3.61 31.48
CA LEU A 512 -1.21 -2.80 32.10
C LEU A 512 -0.33 -3.59 33.09
N SER A 513 -0.64 -4.86 33.39
CA SER A 513 0.19 -5.64 34.29
C SER A 513 1.50 -6.03 33.59
N GLU A 514 2.63 -5.57 34.13
CA GLU A 514 3.95 -5.94 33.66
C GLU A 514 4.36 -7.30 34.27
N ASP A 515 4.01 -8.39 33.58
CA ASP A 515 4.56 -9.71 33.89
C ASP A 515 5.97 -9.81 33.29
N TRP A 516 6.97 -9.51 34.12
CA TRP A 516 8.39 -9.63 33.80
C TRP A 516 8.90 -11.08 33.90
N SER A 517 8.05 -12.10 34.03
CA SER A 517 8.52 -13.49 33.94
C SER A 517 8.84 -13.86 32.49
N PRO A 518 10.02 -14.44 32.20
CA PRO A 518 10.36 -14.87 30.85
C PRO A 518 9.35 -15.94 30.41
N SER A 519 8.70 -15.70 29.29
CA SER A 519 7.76 -16.64 28.69
C SER A 519 8.45 -17.61 27.74
N PHE A 520 9.53 -17.18 27.09
CA PHE A 520 10.32 -18.02 26.19
C PHE A 520 11.78 -17.57 26.07
N ALA A 521 12.63 -18.50 25.66
CA ALA A 521 13.94 -18.23 25.06
C ALA A 521 14.11 -19.23 23.92
N ILE A 522 14.22 -18.74 22.68
CA ILE A 522 14.29 -19.59 21.49
C ILE A 522 15.67 -19.44 20.90
N VAL A 523 16.41 -20.54 20.81
CA VAL A 523 17.72 -20.61 20.17
C VAL A 523 17.59 -21.55 18.98
N GLU A 524 17.69 -20.99 17.77
CA GLU A 524 17.57 -21.77 16.54
C GLU A 524 18.82 -22.63 16.33
N ASN A 525 18.65 -23.82 15.73
CA ASN A 525 19.77 -24.69 15.40
C ASN A 525 20.80 -23.96 14.52
N GLY A 526 22.06 -23.99 14.96
CA GLY A 526 23.17 -23.26 14.32
C GLY A 526 23.38 -21.84 14.86
N ALA A 527 22.65 -21.41 15.88
CA ALA A 527 23.04 -20.28 16.72
C ALA A 527 23.95 -20.72 17.88
N SER A 528 24.81 -19.81 18.36
CA SER A 528 25.69 -20.05 19.50
C SER A 528 25.34 -19.11 20.64
N VAL A 529 25.05 -19.66 21.83
CA VAL A 529 24.75 -18.88 23.03
C VAL A 529 25.64 -19.38 24.16
N ALA A 530 26.44 -18.50 24.75
CA ALA A 530 27.29 -18.85 25.88
C ALA A 530 26.46 -19.18 27.14
N ALA A 531 26.94 -20.13 27.95
CA ALA A 531 26.21 -20.65 29.11
C ALA A 531 25.82 -19.61 30.18
N ARG A 532 26.52 -18.47 30.25
CA ARG A 532 26.24 -17.37 31.19
C ARG A 532 25.45 -16.21 30.55
N ALA A 533 24.92 -16.36 29.35
CA ALA A 533 24.05 -15.35 28.77
C ALA A 533 22.64 -15.45 29.36
N HIS A 534 22.00 -14.29 29.56
CA HIS A 534 20.63 -14.18 30.05
C HIS A 534 19.70 -13.80 28.91
N LEU A 535 18.79 -14.71 28.55
CA LEU A 535 17.80 -14.51 27.49
C LEU A 535 16.42 -14.38 28.11
N HIS A 536 15.75 -13.26 27.89
CA HIS A 536 14.39 -13.00 28.35
C HIS A 536 13.52 -12.63 27.16
N ASP A 537 12.52 -13.47 26.86
CA ASP A 537 11.64 -13.33 25.69
C ASP A 537 12.41 -13.02 24.41
N THR A 538 13.51 -13.75 24.22
CA THR A 538 14.47 -13.49 23.16
C THR A 538 14.52 -14.64 22.17
N VAL A 539 14.66 -14.30 20.89
CA VAL A 539 14.89 -15.24 19.80
C VAL A 539 16.30 -15.03 19.26
N VAL A 540 17.10 -16.09 19.23
CA VAL A 540 18.43 -16.11 18.63
C VAL A 540 18.36 -16.93 17.35
N LEU A 541 18.42 -16.25 16.20
CA LEU A 541 18.29 -16.88 14.88
C LEU A 541 19.58 -17.59 14.48
N ARG A 542 19.47 -18.55 13.55
CA ARG A 542 20.61 -19.32 13.03
C ARG A 542 21.76 -18.40 12.63
N SER A 543 23.00 -18.80 12.90
CA SER A 543 24.26 -18.06 12.67
C SER A 543 24.51 -16.86 13.57
N ALA A 544 23.60 -16.51 14.47
CA ALA A 544 23.86 -15.50 15.49
C ALA A 544 24.73 -16.05 16.63
N ILE A 545 25.50 -15.17 17.26
CA ILE A 545 26.38 -15.48 18.39
C ILE A 545 26.04 -14.57 19.56
N VAL A 546 25.85 -15.15 20.74
CA VAL A 546 25.68 -14.44 22.01
C VAL A 546 26.79 -14.83 22.97
N GLU A 547 27.69 -13.89 23.26
CA GLU A 547 28.84 -14.09 24.14
C GLU A 547 28.43 -14.12 25.63
N SER A 548 29.36 -14.57 26.48
CA SER A 548 29.13 -14.82 27.91
C SER A 548 28.71 -13.56 28.68
N GLY A 549 27.72 -13.66 29.56
CA GLY A 549 27.29 -12.55 30.41
C GLY A 549 26.46 -11.46 29.70
N ALA A 550 26.11 -11.63 28.42
CA ALA A 550 25.18 -10.75 27.75
C ALA A 550 23.75 -10.90 28.31
N SER A 551 22.99 -9.80 28.35
CA SER A 551 21.60 -9.75 28.82
C SER A 551 20.69 -9.21 27.72
N LEU A 552 19.81 -10.06 27.21
CA LEU A 552 18.89 -9.75 26.12
C LEU A 552 17.44 -9.83 26.61
N VAL A 553 16.67 -8.77 26.38
CA VAL A 553 15.26 -8.67 26.81
C VAL A 553 14.38 -8.25 25.64
N ARG A 554 13.41 -9.09 25.26
CA ARG A 554 12.50 -8.88 24.12
C ARG A 554 13.23 -8.60 22.80
N CYS A 555 14.33 -9.31 22.57
CA CYS A 555 15.20 -9.11 21.42
C CYS A 555 15.03 -10.21 20.36
N VAL A 556 15.35 -9.86 19.11
CA VAL A 556 15.60 -10.84 18.05
C VAL A 556 17.02 -10.63 17.56
N VAL A 557 17.88 -11.62 17.78
CA VAL A 557 19.27 -11.60 17.30
C VAL A 557 19.27 -12.18 15.88
N CYS A 558 19.50 -11.30 14.90
CA CYS A 558 19.40 -11.61 13.49
C CYS A 558 20.57 -12.47 12.99
N PRO A 559 20.42 -13.18 11.85
CA PRO A 559 21.49 -13.99 11.29
C PRO A 559 22.79 -13.19 11.10
N GLY A 560 23.91 -13.77 11.51
CA GLY A 560 25.24 -13.16 11.46
C GLY A 560 25.55 -12.12 12.53
N ALA A 561 24.59 -11.75 13.39
CA ALA A 561 24.82 -10.78 14.45
C ALA A 561 25.61 -11.38 15.62
N VAL A 562 26.46 -10.55 16.25
CA VAL A 562 27.27 -10.92 17.42
C VAL A 562 26.95 -10.00 18.59
N VAL A 563 26.35 -10.55 19.64
CA VAL A 563 26.14 -9.84 20.91
C VAL A 563 27.37 -10.04 21.78
N ARG A 564 28.08 -8.94 22.06
CA ARG A 564 29.35 -8.94 22.79
C ARG A 564 29.18 -9.27 24.28
N GLN A 565 30.28 -9.71 24.89
CA GLN A 565 30.36 -10.04 26.30
C GLN A 565 29.84 -8.88 27.17
N LYS A 566 28.96 -9.18 28.14
CA LYS A 566 28.35 -8.21 29.07
C LYS A 566 27.50 -7.10 28.40
N ALA A 567 27.18 -7.20 27.11
CA ALA A 567 26.26 -6.27 26.47
C ALA A 567 24.83 -6.42 27.02
N SER A 568 24.10 -5.31 27.09
CA SER A 568 22.68 -5.32 27.46
C SER A 568 21.87 -4.75 26.31
N GLU A 569 20.98 -5.56 25.76
CA GLU A 569 20.13 -5.19 24.62
C GLU A 569 18.66 -5.41 24.99
N ILE A 570 17.83 -4.39 24.73
CA ILE A 570 16.42 -4.36 25.10
C ILE A 570 15.61 -3.84 23.90
N ASP A 571 14.50 -4.51 23.59
CA ASP A 571 13.48 -4.04 22.63
C ASP A 571 13.98 -3.75 21.22
N ARG A 572 14.90 -4.59 20.72
CA ARG A 572 15.46 -4.36 19.39
C ARG A 572 15.75 -5.64 18.59
N PHE A 573 15.89 -5.43 17.29
CA PHE A 573 16.63 -6.33 16.44
C PHE A 573 18.13 -6.08 16.65
N VAL A 574 18.88 -7.13 16.96
CA VAL A 574 20.35 -7.08 16.95
C VAL A 574 20.80 -7.56 15.58
N THR A 575 21.34 -6.66 14.77
CA THR A 575 21.83 -6.94 13.42
C THR A 575 23.35 -7.03 13.39
N ALA A 576 23.90 -7.66 12.34
CA ALA A 576 25.34 -7.78 12.11
C ALA A 576 26.05 -6.44 11.91
#